data_AF-A0A0F8YRS8-F1
#
_entry.id   AF-A0A0F8YRS8-F1
#
_cell.length_a   1.000
_cell.length_b   1.000
_cell.length_c   1.000
_cell.angle_alpha   90.00
_cell.angle_beta   90.00
_cell.angle_gamma   90.00
#
_symmetry.space_group_name_H-M   'P 1'
#
loop_
_entity.id
_entity.type
_entity.pdbx_description
1 polymer ?
#
loop_
_entity_poly.entity_id
_entity_poly.type
_entity_poly.pdbx_seq_one_letter_code
_entity_poly.pdbx_strand_id
1 'polypeptide(L)' 'MKLSNESKQALYTSGIPEYMHGGIIRYYEKHIEPGDFLTAVIDNDLKEACGRADDTNRHHLFDYIMWFYNHAPGG' A
#
# COMPACT_ATOMS: atom_id res chain seq x y z
N MET A 1 8.57 -0.88 11.78
CA MET A 1 9.73 -0.26 11.08
C MET A 1 9.22 1.03 10.45
N LYS A 2 9.90 2.18 10.61
CA LYS A 2 9.38 3.47 10.11
C LYS A 2 9.69 3.66 8.62
N LEU A 3 8.78 4.34 7.91
CA LEU A 3 9.01 4.78 6.53
C LEU A 3 10.03 5.92 6.50
N SER A 4 10.95 5.90 5.54
CA SER A 4 11.83 7.04 5.27
C SER A 4 11.04 8.21 4.68
N ASN A 5 11.65 9.39 4.68
CA ASN A 5 11.05 10.54 4.02
C ASN A 5 10.95 10.34 2.50
N GLU A 6 11.92 9.65 1.88
CA GLU A 6 11.83 9.33 0.44
C GLU A 6 10.66 8.39 0.15
N SER A 7 10.48 7.32 0.94
CA SER A 7 9.35 6.40 0.75
C SER A 7 7.99 7.09 0.89
N LYS A 8 7.87 8.03 1.85
CA LYS A 8 6.64 8.84 2.00
C LYS A 8 6.42 9.76 0.82
N GLN A 9 7.46 10.44 0.34
CA GLN A 9 7.34 11.30 -0.83
C GLN A 9 6.94 10.49 -2.07
N ALA A 10 7.55 9.32 -2.27
CA ALA A 10 7.18 8.40 -3.34
C ALA A 10 5.74 7.91 -3.23
N LEU A 11 5.22 7.72 -2.01
CA LEU A 11 3.82 7.37 -1.77
C LEU A 11 2.89 8.50 -2.20
N TYR A 12 3.17 9.74 -1.77
CA TYR A 12 2.35 10.91 -2.10
C TYR A 12 2.33 11.24 -3.59
N THR A 13 3.38 10.87 -4.33
CA THR A 13 3.46 11.04 -5.79
C THR A 13 3.15 9.76 -6.57
N SER A 14 2.73 8.69 -5.90
CA SER A 14 2.32 7.44 -6.55
C SER A 14 0.92 7.57 -7.15
N GLY A 15 0.52 6.60 -7.98
CA GLY A 15 -0.87 6.47 -8.44
C GLY A 15 -1.83 5.93 -7.37
N ILE A 16 -1.35 5.56 -6.17
CA ILE A 16 -2.20 5.06 -5.08
C ILE A 16 -3.15 6.19 -4.63
N PRO A 17 -4.46 5.91 -4.45
CA PRO A 17 -5.40 6.92 -3.97
C PRO A 17 -5.02 7.54 -2.61
N GLU A 18 -5.18 8.85 -2.47
CA GLU A 18 -4.75 9.61 -1.29
C GLU A 18 -5.36 9.07 0.02
N TYR A 19 -6.62 8.65 0.00
CA TYR A 19 -7.31 8.09 1.17
C TYR A 19 -6.68 6.78 1.68
N MET A 20 -5.85 6.12 0.86
CA MET A 20 -5.16 4.87 1.21
C MET A 20 -3.77 5.11 1.79
N HIS A 21 -3.15 6.28 1.56
CA HIS A 21 -1.80 6.60 2.06
C HIS A 21 -1.73 6.50 3.58
N GLY A 22 -2.76 7.01 4.28
CA GLY A 22 -2.83 6.95 5.74
C GLY A 22 -2.84 5.52 6.28
N GLY A 23 -3.44 4.57 5.56
CA GLY A 23 -3.43 3.15 5.93
C GLY A 23 -2.01 2.56 5.90
N ILE A 24 -1.30 2.80 4.79
CA ILE A 24 0.09 2.35 4.59
C ILE A 24 1.03 2.96 5.65
N ILE A 25 0.91 4.26 5.90
CA ILE A 25 1.76 4.95 6.89
C ILE A 25 1.52 4.38 8.30
N ARG A 26 0.26 4.20 8.71
CA ARG A 26 -0.07 3.66 10.04
C ARG A 26 0.41 2.23 10.22
N TYR A 27 0.35 1.40 9.17
CA TYR A 27 0.86 0.04 9.20
C TYR A 27 2.34 0.01 9.60
N TYR A 28 3.19 0.80 8.93
CA TYR A 28 4.62 0.83 9.22
C TYR A 28 4.97 1.59 10.51
N GLU A 29 4.39 2.77 10.72
CA GLU A 29 4.81 3.67 11.80
C GLU A 29 4.17 3.39 13.14
N LYS A 30 2.94 2.86 13.14
CA LYS A 30 2.14 2.64 14.34
C LYS A 30 1.80 1.18 14.58
N HIS A 31 2.22 0.28 13.69
CA HIS A 31 1.90 -1.15 13.76
C HIS A 31 0.39 -1.41 13.87
N ILE A 32 -0.40 -0.55 13.21
CA ILE A 32 -1.86 -0.72 13.14
C ILE A 32 -2.16 -1.57 11.91
N GLU A 33 -2.89 -2.66 12.14
CA GLU A 33 -3.33 -3.55 11.07
C GLU A 33 -4.20 -2.78 10.05
N PRO A 34 -3.92 -2.91 8.74
CA PRO A 34 -4.74 -2.30 7.72
C PRO A 34 -6.02 -3.11 7.47
N GLY A 35 -6.92 -2.56 6.64
CA GLY A 35 -8.11 -3.30 6.21
C GLY A 35 -7.77 -4.40 5.20
N ASP A 36 -8.68 -5.37 5.05
CA ASP A 36 -8.46 -6.62 4.32
C ASP A 36 -7.85 -6.47 2.92
N PHE A 37 -8.25 -5.46 2.14
CA PHE A 37 -7.67 -5.21 0.82
C PHE A 37 -6.17 -4.92 0.91
N LEU A 38 -5.78 -3.97 1.77
CA LEU A 38 -4.38 -3.56 1.88
C LEU A 38 -3.55 -4.65 2.57
N THR A 39 -4.14 -5.42 3.48
CA THR A 39 -3.53 -6.65 4.02
C THR A 39 -3.18 -7.62 2.90
N ALA A 40 -4.12 -7.94 2.00
CA ALA A 40 -3.87 -8.84 0.88
C ALA A 40 -2.77 -8.33 -0.08
N VAL A 41 -2.70 -7.01 -0.31
CA VAL A 41 -1.62 -6.38 -1.10
C VAL A 41 -0.27 -6.57 -0.41
N ILE A 42 -0.18 -6.30 0.90
CA ILE A 42 1.05 -6.42 1.68
C ILE A 42 1.53 -7.87 1.75
N ASP A 43 0.61 -8.82 1.92
CA ASP A 43 0.89 -10.25 1.97
C ASP A 43 1.20 -10.86 0.60
N ASN A 44 1.18 -10.04 -0.46
CA ASN A 44 1.41 -10.46 -1.85
C ASN A 44 0.41 -11.56 -2.32
N ASP A 45 -0.82 -11.52 -1.82
CA ASP A 45 -1.92 -12.36 -2.29
C ASP A 45 -2.72 -11.61 -3.37
N LEU A 46 -2.29 -11.76 -4.61
CA LEU A 46 -2.92 -11.11 -5.76
C LEU A 46 -4.39 -11.51 -5.92
N LYS A 47 -4.75 -12.75 -5.60
CA LYS A 47 -6.13 -13.26 -5.71
C LYS A 47 -7.02 -12.49 -4.76
N GLU A 48 -6.63 -12.40 -3.49
CA GLU A 48 -7.42 -11.69 -2.48
C GLU A 48 -7.39 -10.18 -2.69
N ALA A 49 -6.27 -9.60 -3.13
CA ALA A 49 -6.19 -8.19 -3.49
C ALA A 49 -7.18 -7.83 -4.62
N CYS A 50 -7.25 -8.65 -5.67
CA CYS A 50 -8.21 -8.45 -6.77
C CYS A 50 -9.66 -8.68 -6.36
N GLY A 51 -9.91 -9.61 -5.43
CA GLY A 51 -11.24 -9.93 -4.93
C GLY A 51 -11.81 -8.87 -3.96
N ARG A 52 -10.93 -8.22 -3.18
CA ARG A 52 -11.29 -7.27 -2.13
C ARG A 52 -11.20 -5.81 -2.55
N ALA A 53 -10.51 -5.51 -3.65
CA ALA A 53 -10.42 -4.16 -4.18
C ALA A 53 -11.81 -3.62 -4.56
N ASP A 54 -12.12 -2.42 -4.07
CA ASP A 54 -13.21 -1.61 -4.62
C ASP A 54 -12.90 -1.17 -6.06
N ASP A 55 -13.87 -0.51 -6.70
CA ASP A 55 -13.76 -0.06 -8.08
C ASP A 55 -12.55 0.86 -8.31
N THR A 56 -12.20 1.72 -7.37
CA THR A 56 -11.05 2.63 -7.54
C THR A 56 -9.75 1.86 -7.39
N ASN A 57 -9.60 1.13 -6.28
CA ASN A 57 -8.38 0.40 -5.95
C ASN A 57 -8.02 -0.69 -6.97
N ARG A 58 -9.02 -1.27 -7.63
CA ARG A 58 -8.83 -2.23 -8.72
C ARG A 58 -8.02 -1.65 -9.88
N HIS A 59 -8.25 -0.39 -10.23
CA HIS A 59 -7.53 0.29 -11.32
C HIS A 59 -6.10 0.70 -10.92
N HIS A 60 -5.80 0.69 -9.62
CA HIS A 60 -4.51 1.13 -9.07
C HIS A 60 -3.64 -0.02 -8.53
N LEU A 61 -4.05 -1.28 -8.70
CA LEU A 61 -3.30 -2.45 -8.21
C LEU A 61 -1.83 -2.43 -8.64
N PHE A 62 -1.54 -2.02 -9.89
CA PHE A 62 -0.16 -1.90 -10.36
C PHE A 62 0.63 -0.85 -9.58
N ASP A 63 0.03 0.30 -9.25
CA ASP A 63 0.66 1.37 -8.49
C ASP A 63 1.01 0.91 -7.07
N TYR A 64 0.11 0.13 -6.44
CA TYR A 64 0.38 -0.51 -5.16
C TYR A 64 1.62 -1.41 -5.23
N ILE A 65 1.63 -2.37 -6.16
CA ILE A 65 2.74 -3.32 -6.29
C ILE A 65 4.05 -2.59 -6.58
N MET A 66 4.04 -1.62 -7.50
CA MET A 66 5.21 -0.84 -7.86
C MET A 66 5.76 -0.06 -6.65
N TRP A 67 4.88 0.54 -5.85
CA TRP A 67 5.32 1.25 -4.65
C TRP A 67 5.88 0.30 -3.58
N PHE A 68 5.17 -0.80 -3.27
CA PHE A 68 5.63 -1.75 -2.26
C PHE A 68 6.97 -2.40 -2.66
N TYR A 69 7.12 -2.77 -3.93
CA TYR A 69 8.37 -3.38 -4.42
C TYR A 69 9.59 -2.44 -4.32
N ASN A 70 9.41 -1.14 -4.62
CA ASN A 70 10.53 -0.20 -4.70
C ASN A 70 10.78 0.62 -3.42
N HIS A 71 9.76 0.80 -2.58
CA HIS A 71 9.81 1.79 -1.49
C HIS A 71 9.42 1.23 -0.13
N ALA A 72 8.87 0.01 -0.05
CA ALA A 72 8.58 -0.60 1.23
C ALA A 72 9.88 -0.89 2.00
N PRO A 73 9.89 -0.65 3.32
CA PRO A 73 10.99 -1.07 4.18
C PRO A 73 11.17 -2.59 4.16
N GLY A 74 12.36 -3.07 3.77
CA GLY A 74 12.70 -4.48 3.75
C GLY A 74 12.36 -5.24 2.46
N GLY A 75 12.31 -4.52 1.32
CA GLY A 75 12.10 -5.10 -0.01
C GLY A 75 12.90 -6.38 -0.28
#